data_AF-A0A3N7F784-F1
#
_entry.id   AF-A0A3N7F784-F1
#
_cell.length_a   1.000
_cell.length_b   1.000
_cell.length_c   1.000
_cell.angle_alpha   90.00
_cell.angle_beta   90.00
_cell.angle_gamma   90.00
#
_symmetry.space_group_name_H-M   'P 1'
#
loop_
_entity.id
_entity.type
_entity.pdbx_description
1 polymer ?
#
loop_
_entity_poly.entity_id
_entity_poly.type
_entity_poly.pdbx_seq_one_letter_code
_entity_poly.pdbx_strand_id
1 'polypeptide(L)'
;MDVLDTSISIPKGDEASEQGEKVSKKVCACLKIFMKTYKGSLLQFFDQLLSRMEHMWVKDKTVKERKIALKIFADVVEEFREEALKFCESELLLLFKACNDDEPEVQEVAAHGIGVAAAFGGSIFKPLVGEAVSALNANISDSMALHRDYIMAHDAAVTALEQIYLFHKDRINASEVFSTWLSHLPIKNNLLEVKIAHDLLCSIVEISEDELLR
;
A
#
# COMPACT_ATOMS: atom_id res chain seq x y z
N MET A 1 28.74 8.49 49.57
CA MET A 1 27.88 9.47 48.86
C MET A 1 28.21 9.24 47.40
N ASP A 2 27.63 8.18 46.83
CA ASP A 2 27.90 7.75 45.46
C ASP A 2 26.95 8.51 44.53
N VAL A 3 27.51 9.47 43.80
CA VAL A 3 26.80 10.12 42.70
C VAL A 3 26.97 9.21 41.50
N LEU A 4 25.90 8.51 41.12
CA LEU A 4 25.80 7.75 39.88
C LEU A 4 26.08 8.67 38.70
N ASP A 5 27.20 8.40 38.03
CA ASP A 5 27.49 8.85 36.67
C ASP A 5 26.50 8.18 35.71
N THR A 6 25.29 8.73 35.63
CA THR A 6 24.31 8.34 34.62
C THR A 6 24.54 9.22 33.39
N SER A 7 25.63 8.92 32.69
CA SER A 7 25.83 9.39 31.32
C SER A 7 24.70 8.85 30.45
N ILE A 8 23.62 9.62 30.30
CA ILE A 8 22.54 9.34 29.35
C ILE A 8 23.17 9.46 27.96
N SER A 9 23.54 8.32 27.39
CA SER A 9 23.99 8.23 26.01
C SER A 9 22.83 8.67 25.12
N ILE A 10 22.96 9.86 24.54
CA ILE A 10 22.04 10.37 23.53
C ILE A 10 22.15 9.42 22.34
N PRO A 11 21.07 8.74 21.91
CA PRO A 11 21.14 7.81 20.79
C PRO A 11 21.64 8.55 19.55
N LYS A 12 22.59 7.97 18.81
CA LYS A 12 23.00 8.51 17.51
C LYS A 12 21.78 8.57 16.58
N GLY A 13 21.79 9.51 15.62
CA GLY A 13 20.64 9.77 14.73
C GLY A 13 20.03 8.51 14.08
N ASP A 14 20.87 7.51 13.77
CA ASP A 14 20.44 6.24 13.19
C ASP A 14 19.68 5.34 14.19
N GLU A 15 20.13 5.28 15.46
CA GLU A 15 19.48 4.50 16.53
C GLU A 15 18.12 5.10 16.93
N ALA A 16 18.03 6.44 16.96
CA ALA A 16 16.77 7.14 17.20
C ALA A 16 15.77 6.92 16.06
N SER A 17 16.25 6.88 14.81
CA SER A 17 15.43 6.58 13.64
C SER A 17 14.89 5.15 13.67
N GLU A 18 15.75 4.17 13.95
CA GLU A 18 15.42 2.74 14.05
C GLU A 18 14.41 2.48 15.19
N GLN A 19 14.62 3.10 16.34
CA GLN A 19 13.72 2.94 17.47
C GLN A 19 12.33 3.53 17.19
N GLY A 20 12.26 4.66 16.50
CA GLY A 20 10.97 5.20 16.07
C GLY A 20 10.27 4.32 15.03
N GLU A 21 11.01 3.61 14.18
CA GLU A 21 10.41 2.65 13.22
C GLU A 21 9.82 1.44 13.95
N LYS A 22 10.53 0.92 14.96
CA LYS A 22 10.03 -0.16 15.83
C LYS A 22 8.77 0.23 16.58
N VAL A 23 8.72 1.45 17.14
CA VAL A 23 7.52 1.98 17.81
C VAL A 23 6.37 2.07 16.81
N SER A 24 6.61 2.62 15.62
CA SER A 24 5.58 2.72 14.59
C SER A 24 5.02 1.37 14.16
N LYS A 25 5.87 0.36 13.96
CA LYS A 25 5.44 -1.01 13.62
C LYS A 25 4.52 -1.56 14.70
N LYS A 26 4.83 -1.33 15.99
CA LYS A 26 3.99 -1.74 17.11
C LYS A 26 2.67 -0.98 17.15
N VAL A 27 2.66 0.33 16.88
CA VAL A 27 1.42 1.11 16.80
C VAL A 27 0.51 0.58 15.69
N CYS A 28 1.05 0.34 14.50
CA CYS A 28 0.28 -0.23 13.37
C CYS A 28 -0.26 -1.62 13.74
N ALA A 29 0.56 -2.49 14.35
CA ALA A 29 0.12 -3.82 14.79
C ALA A 29 -0.98 -3.75 15.85
N CYS A 30 -0.85 -2.88 16.86
CA CYS A 30 -1.87 -2.68 17.88
C CYS A 30 -3.17 -2.16 17.27
N LEU A 31 -3.08 -1.20 16.36
CA LEU A 31 -4.23 -0.69 15.63
C LEU A 31 -4.89 -1.81 14.84
N LYS A 32 -4.13 -2.62 14.09
CA LYS A 32 -4.65 -3.75 13.32
C LYS A 32 -5.38 -4.77 14.19
N ILE A 33 -4.82 -5.12 15.35
CA ILE A 33 -5.48 -6.01 16.31
C ILE A 33 -6.78 -5.36 16.83
N PHE A 34 -6.73 -4.08 17.20
CA PHE A 34 -7.90 -3.34 17.69
C PHE A 34 -9.01 -3.28 16.64
N MET A 35 -8.67 -3.00 15.38
CA MET A 35 -9.59 -3.00 14.24
C MET A 35 -10.24 -4.37 14.04
N LYS A 36 -9.46 -5.46 14.09
CA LYS A 36 -9.96 -6.84 14.01
C LYS A 36 -10.91 -7.19 15.15
N THR A 37 -10.59 -6.80 16.38
CA THR A 37 -11.37 -7.17 17.57
C THR A 37 -12.68 -6.40 17.67
N TYR A 38 -12.70 -5.11 17.29
CA TYR A 38 -13.82 -4.20 17.56
C TYR A 38 -14.53 -3.69 16.30
N LYS A 39 -14.35 -4.35 15.15
CA LYS A 39 -14.79 -3.91 13.80
C LYS A 39 -16.12 -3.13 13.79
N GLY A 40 -17.23 -3.74 14.23
CA GLY A 40 -18.55 -3.09 14.22
C GLY A 40 -18.66 -1.83 15.09
N SER A 41 -18.02 -1.82 16.26
CA SER A 41 -18.02 -0.68 17.18
C SER A 41 -17.03 0.41 16.77
N LEU A 42 -15.95 0.05 16.08
CA LEU A 42 -14.90 0.98 15.66
C LEU A 42 -15.34 1.87 14.51
N LEU A 43 -16.20 1.36 13.62
CA LEU A 43 -16.79 2.13 12.53
C LEU A 43 -17.50 3.41 13.01
N GLN A 44 -18.03 3.41 14.24
CA GLN A 44 -18.70 4.59 14.82
C GLN A 44 -17.74 5.74 15.16
N PHE A 45 -16.44 5.45 15.26
CA PHE A 45 -15.39 6.42 15.59
C PHE A 45 -14.47 6.71 14.41
N PHE A 46 -14.78 6.16 13.24
CA PHE A 46 -13.88 6.15 12.10
C PHE A 46 -13.61 7.55 11.55
N ASP A 47 -14.63 8.38 11.44
CA ASP A 47 -14.52 9.79 11.05
C ASP A 47 -13.52 10.57 11.92
N GLN A 48 -13.53 10.33 13.23
CA GLN A 48 -12.64 11.03 14.17
C GLN A 48 -11.20 10.55 14.08
N LEU A 49 -10.99 9.29 13.71
CA LEU A 49 -9.65 8.75 13.48
C LEU A 49 -9.09 9.24 12.15
N LEU A 50 -9.90 9.21 11.08
CA LEU A 50 -9.48 9.59 9.73
C LEU A 50 -9.21 11.08 9.58
N SER A 51 -10.06 11.95 10.13
CA SER A 51 -9.83 13.41 10.12
C SER A 51 -8.50 13.82 10.76
N ARG A 52 -7.97 13.03 11.71
CA ARG A 52 -6.63 13.26 12.28
C ARG A 52 -5.52 12.76 11.39
N MET A 53 -5.80 11.73 10.58
CA MET A 53 -4.85 11.18 9.63
C MET A 53 -4.69 12.07 8.41
N GLU A 54 -5.72 12.78 7.93
CA GLU A 54 -5.68 13.76 6.80
C GLU A 54 -4.41 14.63 6.74
N HIS A 55 -3.84 14.99 7.89
CA HIS A 55 -2.63 15.82 7.97
C HIS A 55 -1.29 15.08 7.88
N MET A 56 -1.26 13.73 7.90
CA MET A 56 -0.03 12.93 8.04
C MET A 56 0.59 12.48 6.71
N TRP A 57 -0.19 12.42 5.65
CA TRP A 57 0.17 12.00 4.27
C TRP A 57 0.46 13.19 3.32
N VAL A 58 0.43 14.44 3.82
CA VAL A 58 0.78 15.64 3.03
C VAL A 58 2.28 15.69 2.75
N LYS A 59 2.67 16.18 1.56
CA LYS A 59 4.08 16.26 1.13
C LYS A 59 5.01 17.08 2.05
N ASP A 60 4.46 17.91 2.94
CA ASP A 60 5.24 18.69 3.92
C ASP A 60 5.75 17.85 5.10
N LYS A 61 5.30 16.60 5.23
CA LYS A 61 5.68 15.68 6.30
C LYS A 61 6.92 14.87 5.98
N THR A 62 7.56 14.34 7.01
CA THR A 62 8.73 13.47 6.85
C THR A 62 8.35 12.19 6.11
N VAL A 63 9.31 11.59 5.39
CA VAL A 63 9.13 10.30 4.70
C VAL A 63 8.51 9.25 5.61
N LYS A 64 8.97 9.20 6.86
CA LYS A 64 8.48 8.30 7.89
C LYS A 64 7.00 8.51 8.21
N GLU A 65 6.56 9.74 8.45
CA GLU A 65 5.16 10.04 8.74
C GLU A 65 4.24 9.66 7.57
N ARG A 66 4.65 9.98 6.33
CA ARG A 66 3.90 9.62 5.13
C ARG A 66 3.75 8.10 5.00
N LYS A 67 4.84 7.35 5.22
CA LYS A 67 4.81 5.88 5.18
C LYS A 67 3.86 5.29 6.23
N ILE A 68 3.83 5.86 7.42
CA ILE A 68 2.96 5.39 8.51
C ILE A 68 1.51 5.62 8.15
N ALA A 69 1.16 6.81 7.65
CA ALA A 69 -0.20 7.13 7.22
C ALA A 69 -0.67 6.17 6.12
N LEU A 70 0.15 5.93 5.09
CA LEU A 70 -0.17 5.03 3.99
C LEU A 70 -0.36 3.57 4.44
N LYS A 71 0.49 3.08 5.37
CA LYS A 71 0.34 1.74 5.95
C LYS A 71 -0.93 1.61 6.78
N ILE A 72 -1.25 2.62 7.59
CA ILE A 72 -2.49 2.62 8.37
C ILE A 72 -3.70 2.63 7.42
N PHE A 73 -3.67 3.43 6.36
CA PHE A 73 -4.71 3.42 5.34
C PHE A 73 -4.90 2.03 4.73
N ALA A 74 -3.81 1.37 4.31
CA ALA A 74 -3.89 0.02 3.76
C ALA A 74 -4.47 -0.99 4.77
N ASP A 75 -3.99 -1.00 6.01
CA ASP A 75 -4.53 -1.87 7.07
C ASP A 75 -6.03 -1.59 7.33
N VAL A 76 -6.43 -0.33 7.31
CA VAL A 76 -7.82 0.11 7.45
C VAL A 76 -8.69 -0.46 6.33
N VAL A 77 -8.26 -0.31 5.07
CA VAL A 77 -9.03 -0.76 3.91
C VAL A 77 -9.06 -2.28 3.83
N GLU A 78 -7.99 -2.97 4.20
CA GLU A 78 -7.96 -4.43 4.29
C GLU A 78 -8.99 -4.95 5.31
N GLU A 79 -9.06 -4.33 6.49
CA GLU A 79 -9.95 -4.79 7.56
C GLU A 79 -11.41 -4.38 7.37
N PHE A 80 -11.66 -3.12 7.01
CA PHE A 80 -13.00 -2.55 6.90
C PHE A 80 -13.54 -2.54 5.49
N ARG A 81 -12.73 -2.89 4.49
CA ARG A 81 -13.14 -3.03 3.08
C ARG A 81 -13.78 -1.76 2.54
N GLU A 82 -14.80 -1.92 1.71
CA GLU A 82 -15.54 -0.84 1.07
C GLU A 82 -16.11 0.18 2.08
N GLU A 83 -16.46 -0.25 3.30
CA GLU A 83 -16.90 0.67 4.34
C GLU A 83 -15.84 1.69 4.75
N ALA A 84 -14.55 1.34 4.72
CA ALA A 84 -13.48 2.30 5.01
C ALA A 84 -13.35 3.35 3.90
N LEU A 85 -13.45 2.94 2.63
CA LEU A 85 -13.26 3.88 1.52
C LEU A 85 -14.37 4.94 1.43
N LYS A 86 -15.56 4.70 1.99
CA LYS A 86 -16.61 5.73 2.12
C LYS A 86 -16.13 6.98 2.87
N PHE A 87 -15.13 6.81 3.74
CA PHE A 87 -14.56 7.87 4.54
C PHE A 87 -13.21 8.37 4.00
N CYS A 88 -12.59 7.63 3.07
CA CYS A 88 -11.26 7.92 2.54
C CYS A 88 -11.27 8.16 1.01
N GLU A 89 -12.41 8.50 0.41
CA GLU A 89 -12.54 8.60 -1.05
C GLU A 89 -11.61 9.68 -1.62
N SER A 90 -11.48 10.81 -0.92
CA SER A 90 -10.62 11.92 -1.34
C SER A 90 -9.12 11.58 -1.27
N GLU A 91 -8.77 10.61 -0.43
CA GLU A 91 -7.42 10.17 -0.13
C GLU A 91 -6.90 9.16 -1.17
N LEU A 92 -7.79 8.52 -1.95
CA LEU A 92 -7.40 7.65 -3.06
C LEU A 92 -6.59 8.42 -4.12
N LEU A 93 -6.97 9.67 -4.43
CA LEU A 93 -6.20 10.50 -5.36
C LEU A 93 -4.81 10.86 -4.82
N LEU A 94 -4.71 11.07 -3.51
CA LEU A 94 -3.42 11.31 -2.85
C LEU A 94 -2.54 10.07 -2.86
N LEU A 95 -3.14 8.89 -2.67
CA LEU A 95 -2.48 7.60 -2.76
C LEU A 95 -1.90 7.37 -4.15
N PHE A 96 -2.66 7.65 -5.22
CA PHE A 96 -2.18 7.53 -6.60
C PHE A 96 -1.00 8.47 -6.88
N LYS A 97 -1.06 9.69 -6.34
CA LYS A 97 0.05 10.64 -6.45
C LYS A 97 1.29 10.15 -5.68
N ALA A 98 1.12 9.56 -4.50
CA ALA A 98 2.22 9.05 -3.67
C ALA A 98 2.90 7.82 -4.28
N CYS A 99 2.22 7.09 -5.17
CA CYS A 99 2.82 6.00 -5.96
C CYS A 99 3.97 6.48 -6.86
N ASN A 100 4.02 7.78 -7.18
CA ASN A 100 5.10 8.41 -7.95
C ASN A 100 5.78 9.51 -7.12
N ASP A 101 5.93 9.30 -5.81
CA ASP A 101 6.68 10.21 -4.92
C ASP A 101 8.19 10.19 -5.22
N ASP A 102 8.93 11.21 -4.79
CA ASP A 102 10.39 11.26 -5.00
C ASP A 102 11.13 10.21 -4.14
N GLU A 103 10.47 9.68 -3.11
CA GLU A 103 11.04 8.74 -2.15
C GLU A 103 10.58 7.29 -2.44
N PRO A 104 11.48 6.34 -2.77
CA PRO A 104 11.09 4.98 -3.15
C PRO A 104 10.33 4.24 -2.05
N GLU A 105 10.67 4.49 -0.78
CA GLU A 105 9.98 3.87 0.35
C GLU A 105 8.52 4.34 0.50
N VAL A 106 8.18 5.52 -0.04
CA VAL A 106 6.79 6.03 -0.11
C VAL A 106 6.08 5.45 -1.32
N GLN A 107 6.75 5.35 -2.45
CA GLN A 107 6.22 4.70 -3.65
C GLN A 107 5.80 3.26 -3.34
N GLU A 108 6.64 2.49 -2.63
CA GLU A 108 6.38 1.10 -2.24
C GLU A 108 5.06 0.95 -1.47
N VAL A 109 4.91 1.70 -0.37
CA VAL A 109 3.73 1.58 0.49
C VAL A 109 2.48 2.16 -0.16
N ALA A 110 2.63 3.14 -1.05
CA ALA A 110 1.53 3.69 -1.83
C ALA A 110 1.05 2.67 -2.88
N ALA A 111 1.96 2.07 -3.64
CA ALA A 111 1.63 1.02 -4.61
C ALA A 111 0.92 -0.17 -3.93
N HIS A 112 1.44 -0.63 -2.79
CA HIS A 112 0.77 -1.65 -1.97
C HIS A 112 -0.66 -1.22 -1.57
N GLY A 113 -0.81 0.01 -1.08
CA GLY A 113 -2.11 0.57 -0.71
C GLY A 113 -3.09 0.64 -1.89
N ILE A 114 -2.62 0.90 -3.11
CA ILE A 114 -3.46 0.85 -4.32
C ILE A 114 -3.94 -0.57 -4.57
N GLY A 115 -3.06 -1.58 -4.45
CA GLY A 115 -3.44 -2.99 -4.57
C GLY A 115 -4.54 -3.36 -3.56
N VAL A 116 -4.35 -3.02 -2.29
CA VAL A 116 -5.33 -3.24 -1.22
C VAL A 116 -6.66 -2.53 -1.53
N ALA A 117 -6.63 -1.28 -2.00
CA ALA A 117 -7.83 -0.55 -2.39
C ALA A 117 -8.53 -1.21 -3.60
N ALA A 118 -7.78 -1.75 -4.55
CA ALA A 118 -8.34 -2.51 -5.66
C ALA A 118 -9.02 -3.81 -5.18
N ALA A 119 -8.39 -4.56 -4.28
CA ALA A 119 -8.93 -5.84 -3.80
C ALA A 119 -10.14 -5.70 -2.86
N PHE A 120 -10.17 -4.67 -2.02
CA PHE A 120 -11.16 -4.56 -0.95
C PHE A 120 -12.10 -3.36 -1.07
N GLY A 121 -11.80 -2.42 -1.97
CA GLY A 121 -12.52 -1.15 -2.10
C GLY A 121 -13.86 -1.20 -2.82
N GLY A 122 -14.21 -2.34 -3.42
CA GLY A 122 -15.53 -2.56 -4.01
C GLY A 122 -15.95 -1.49 -5.03
N SER A 123 -17.19 -1.01 -4.90
CA SER A 123 -17.76 -0.04 -5.84
C SER A 123 -17.17 1.37 -5.70
N ILE A 124 -16.59 1.73 -4.55
CA ILE A 124 -15.96 3.03 -4.33
C ILE A 124 -14.66 3.17 -5.13
N PHE A 125 -13.85 2.10 -5.23
CA PHE A 125 -12.64 2.12 -6.03
C PHE A 125 -12.92 2.07 -7.54
N LYS A 126 -14.04 1.46 -7.94
CA LYS A 126 -14.36 1.13 -9.34
C LYS A 126 -14.30 2.33 -10.33
N PRO A 127 -14.75 3.55 -10.00
CA PRO A 127 -14.65 4.71 -10.88
C PRO A 127 -13.21 5.20 -11.09
N LEU A 128 -12.30 4.85 -10.17
CA LEU A 128 -10.94 5.38 -10.10
C LEU A 128 -9.88 4.44 -10.69
N VAL A 129 -10.29 3.26 -11.16
CA VAL A 129 -9.39 2.21 -11.68
C VAL A 129 -8.47 2.73 -12.79
N GLY A 130 -8.97 3.58 -13.70
CA GLY A 130 -8.16 4.13 -14.78
C GLY A 130 -7.01 5.03 -14.29
N GLU A 131 -7.26 5.82 -13.24
CA GLU A 131 -6.25 6.66 -12.62
C GLU A 131 -5.22 5.83 -11.85
N ALA A 132 -5.68 4.79 -11.14
CA ALA A 132 -4.81 3.84 -10.45
C ALA A 132 -3.87 3.12 -11.43
N VAL A 133 -4.38 2.60 -12.55
CA VAL A 133 -3.56 1.95 -13.60
C VAL A 133 -2.55 2.94 -14.18
N SER A 134 -2.96 4.18 -14.42
CA SER A 134 -2.05 5.21 -14.95
C SER A 134 -0.90 5.50 -13.99
N ALA A 135 -1.20 5.62 -12.69
CA ALA A 135 -0.19 5.85 -11.65
C ALA A 135 0.79 4.67 -11.52
N LEU A 136 0.29 3.44 -11.55
CA LEU A 136 1.12 2.23 -11.48
C LEU A 136 2.00 2.06 -12.71
N ASN A 137 1.45 2.27 -13.91
CA ASN A 137 2.23 2.19 -15.15
C ASN A 137 3.34 3.24 -15.21
N ALA A 138 3.10 4.45 -14.69
CA ALA A 138 4.13 5.48 -14.58
C ALA A 138 5.27 5.02 -13.66
N ASN A 139 4.96 4.43 -12.49
CA ASN A 139 5.96 3.89 -11.57
C ASN A 139 6.77 2.75 -12.23
N ILE A 140 6.08 1.80 -12.84
CA ILE A 140 6.68 0.61 -13.46
C ILE A 140 7.58 0.97 -14.64
N SER A 141 7.19 1.99 -15.41
CA SER A 141 7.93 2.43 -16.61
C SER A 141 9.06 3.41 -16.30
N ASP A 142 9.27 3.79 -15.03
CA ASP A 142 10.34 4.70 -14.65
C ASP A 142 11.71 4.08 -14.98
N SER A 143 12.61 4.89 -15.52
CA SER A 143 13.98 4.48 -15.85
C SER A 143 14.77 3.91 -14.67
N MET A 144 14.42 4.30 -13.44
CA MET A 144 15.01 3.87 -12.19
C MET A 144 14.24 2.73 -11.51
N ALA A 145 13.10 2.27 -12.06
CA ALA A 145 12.24 1.29 -11.40
C ALA A 145 12.98 0.00 -11.00
N LEU A 146 13.93 -0.45 -11.82
CA LEU A 146 14.74 -1.65 -11.56
C LEU A 146 16.02 -1.39 -10.76
N HIS A 147 16.26 -0.14 -10.36
CA HIS A 147 17.37 0.20 -9.48
C HIS A 147 17.14 -0.40 -8.09
N ARG A 148 18.22 -0.82 -7.42
CA ARG A 148 18.21 -1.47 -6.11
C ARG A 148 17.40 -0.73 -5.02
N ASP A 149 17.29 0.59 -5.12
CA ASP A 149 16.56 1.40 -4.15
C ASP A 149 15.05 1.48 -4.47
N TYR A 150 14.65 1.26 -5.73
CA TYR A 150 13.27 1.36 -6.22
C TYR A 150 12.62 0.00 -6.48
N ILE A 151 13.41 -1.07 -6.54
CA ILE A 151 12.93 -2.40 -6.92
C ILE A 151 11.82 -2.93 -6.00
N MET A 152 11.82 -2.53 -4.72
CA MET A 152 10.72 -2.89 -3.80
C MET A 152 9.40 -2.21 -4.16
N ALA A 153 9.46 -0.96 -4.65
CA ALA A 153 8.31 -0.22 -5.12
C ALA A 153 7.80 -0.73 -6.47
N HIS A 154 8.73 -1.07 -7.38
CA HIS A 154 8.41 -1.73 -8.64
C HIS A 154 7.65 -3.04 -8.41
N ASP A 155 8.18 -3.92 -7.54
CA ASP A 155 7.52 -5.17 -7.16
C ASP A 155 6.09 -4.92 -6.62
N ALA A 156 5.91 -3.94 -5.73
CA ALA A 156 4.59 -3.59 -5.19
C ALA A 156 3.63 -3.05 -6.26
N ALA A 157 4.14 -2.26 -7.21
CA ALA A 157 3.33 -1.73 -8.30
C ALA A 157 2.87 -2.83 -9.28
N VAL A 158 3.73 -3.80 -9.58
CA VAL A 158 3.38 -4.94 -10.43
C VAL A 158 2.31 -5.81 -9.74
N THR A 159 2.44 -6.10 -8.44
CA THR A 159 1.40 -6.82 -7.69
C THR A 159 0.09 -6.03 -7.61
N ALA A 160 0.14 -4.70 -7.52
CA ALA A 160 -1.07 -3.89 -7.53
C ALA A 160 -1.79 -3.94 -8.89
N LEU A 161 -1.06 -3.97 -10.00
CA LEU A 161 -1.65 -4.20 -11.33
C LEU A 161 -2.34 -5.57 -11.42
N GLU A 162 -1.75 -6.60 -10.83
CA GLU A 162 -2.36 -7.94 -10.74
C GLU A 162 -3.71 -7.90 -10.04
N GLN A 163 -3.79 -7.22 -8.90
CA GLN A 163 -5.03 -7.07 -8.14
C GLN A 163 -6.06 -6.25 -8.93
N ILE A 164 -5.67 -5.18 -9.62
CA ILE A 164 -6.58 -4.45 -10.50
C ILE A 164 -7.12 -5.37 -11.61
N TYR A 165 -6.26 -6.16 -12.24
CA TYR A 165 -6.69 -7.13 -13.26
C TYR A 165 -7.72 -8.11 -12.70
N LEU A 166 -7.44 -8.72 -11.55
CA LEU A 166 -8.33 -9.71 -10.94
C LEU A 166 -9.69 -9.16 -10.52
N PHE A 167 -9.72 -7.99 -9.89
CA PHE A 167 -10.94 -7.46 -9.28
C PHE A 167 -11.70 -6.48 -10.17
N HIS A 168 -11.05 -5.90 -11.19
CA HIS A 168 -11.61 -4.82 -12.01
C HIS A 168 -11.33 -4.97 -13.52
N LYS A 169 -11.10 -6.20 -14.04
CA LYS A 169 -10.91 -6.43 -15.49
C LYS A 169 -12.00 -5.83 -16.40
N ASP A 170 -13.23 -5.68 -15.90
CA ASP A 170 -14.35 -5.08 -16.63
C ASP A 170 -14.24 -3.55 -16.79
N ARG A 171 -13.25 -2.92 -16.16
CA ARG A 171 -13.01 -1.46 -16.17
C ARG A 171 -11.73 -1.02 -16.87
N ILE A 172 -10.97 -1.96 -17.41
CA ILE A 172 -9.66 -1.71 -18.02
C ILE A 172 -9.56 -2.38 -19.39
N ASN A 173 -8.54 -2.00 -20.15
CA ASN A 173 -8.09 -2.81 -21.26
C ASN A 173 -7.36 -4.05 -20.72
N ALA A 174 -8.13 -5.11 -20.42
CA ALA A 174 -7.63 -6.32 -19.76
C ALA A 174 -6.42 -6.93 -20.47
N SER A 175 -6.42 -6.97 -21.80
CA SER A 175 -5.30 -7.53 -22.58
C SER A 175 -4.01 -6.73 -22.43
N GLU A 176 -4.09 -5.40 -22.42
CA GLU A 176 -2.94 -4.52 -22.26
C GLU A 176 -2.37 -4.61 -20.85
N VAL A 177 -3.23 -4.50 -19.82
CA VAL A 177 -2.80 -4.61 -18.42
C VAL A 177 -2.20 -5.98 -18.13
N PHE A 178 -2.82 -7.05 -18.63
CA PHE A 178 -2.29 -8.41 -18.50
C PHE A 178 -0.91 -8.55 -19.16
N SER A 179 -0.75 -8.05 -20.38
CA SER A 179 0.53 -8.09 -21.09
C SER A 179 1.63 -7.31 -20.36
N THR A 180 1.30 -6.12 -19.85
CA THR A 180 2.24 -5.31 -19.05
C THR A 180 2.63 -6.05 -17.79
N TRP A 181 1.67 -6.47 -16.97
CA TRP A 181 1.93 -7.20 -15.73
C TRP A 181 2.80 -8.44 -15.98
N LEU A 182 2.44 -9.28 -16.96
CA LEU A 182 3.17 -10.51 -17.27
C LEU A 182 4.63 -10.24 -17.68
N SER A 183 4.89 -9.12 -18.36
CA SER A 183 6.24 -8.75 -18.80
C SER A 183 7.19 -8.39 -17.66
N HIS A 184 6.66 -8.09 -16.47
CA HIS A 184 7.43 -7.74 -15.28
C HIS A 184 7.57 -8.90 -14.27
N LEU A 185 6.98 -10.05 -14.55
CA LEU A 185 7.16 -11.25 -13.73
C LEU A 185 8.49 -11.96 -14.04
N PRO A 186 9.05 -12.70 -13.05
CA PRO A 186 8.57 -12.86 -11.68
C PRO A 186 9.03 -11.73 -10.74
N ILE A 187 8.15 -11.37 -9.82
CA ILE A 187 8.44 -10.53 -8.64
C ILE A 187 9.32 -11.33 -7.67
N LYS A 188 10.34 -10.70 -7.07
CA LYS A 188 11.37 -11.43 -6.30
C LYS A 188 11.92 -10.74 -5.06
N ASN A 189 11.78 -9.42 -4.95
CA ASN A 189 12.56 -8.60 -4.03
C ASN A 189 11.72 -8.23 -2.81
N ASN A 190 10.48 -7.80 -3.01
CA ASN A 190 9.56 -7.48 -1.92
C ASN A 190 8.83 -8.76 -1.46
N LEU A 191 9.32 -9.40 -0.41
CA LEU A 191 8.79 -10.71 0.05
C LEU A 191 7.30 -10.70 0.42
N LEU A 192 6.77 -9.56 0.87
CA LEU A 192 5.33 -9.41 1.10
C LEU A 192 4.57 -9.56 -0.22
N GLU A 193 5.01 -8.81 -1.23
CA GLU A 193 4.41 -8.78 -2.55
C GLU A 193 4.61 -10.07 -3.33
N VAL A 194 5.79 -10.70 -3.21
CA VAL A 194 6.06 -12.04 -3.77
C VAL A 194 5.00 -13.03 -3.30
N LYS A 195 4.70 -13.02 -1.99
CA LYS A 195 3.69 -13.92 -1.44
C LYS A 195 2.31 -13.64 -2.03
N ILE A 196 1.90 -12.37 -2.05
CA ILE A 196 0.59 -11.96 -2.57
C ILE A 196 0.48 -12.34 -4.06
N ALA A 197 1.44 -11.93 -4.89
CA ALA A 197 1.43 -12.18 -6.32
C ALA A 197 1.44 -13.68 -6.64
N HIS A 198 2.23 -14.48 -5.91
CA HIS A 198 2.25 -15.93 -6.16
C HIS A 198 0.95 -16.62 -5.73
N ASP A 199 0.32 -16.17 -4.65
CA ASP A 199 -0.99 -16.69 -4.21
C ASP A 199 -2.08 -16.35 -5.25
N LEU A 200 -2.01 -15.17 -5.88
CA LEU A 200 -2.96 -14.68 -6.87
C LEU A 200 -2.74 -15.22 -8.30
N LEU A 201 -1.49 -15.50 -8.68
CA LEU A 201 -1.12 -16.02 -10.00
C LEU A 201 -1.88 -17.31 -10.33
N CYS A 202 -2.08 -18.19 -9.35
CA CYS A 202 -2.86 -19.41 -9.51
C CYS A 202 -4.31 -19.10 -9.94
N SER A 203 -4.94 -18.10 -9.32
CA SER A 203 -6.30 -17.68 -9.67
C SER A 203 -6.37 -17.09 -11.09
N ILE A 204 -5.35 -16.34 -11.53
CA ILE A 204 -5.31 -15.80 -12.90
C ILE A 204 -5.22 -16.91 -13.94
N VAL A 205 -4.39 -17.94 -13.69
CA VAL A 205 -4.23 -19.08 -14.61
C VAL A 205 -5.56 -19.82 -14.76
N GLU A 206 -6.25 -20.10 -13.65
CA GLU A 206 -7.57 -20.75 -13.66
C GLU A 206 -8.61 -19.93 -14.44
N ILE A 207 -8.66 -18.61 -14.24
CA ILE A 207 -9.56 -17.70 -14.98
C ILE A 207 -9.23 -17.72 -16.48
N SER A 208 -7.95 -17.71 -16.84
CA SER A 208 -7.50 -17.65 -18.23
C SER A 208 -7.81 -18.95 -18.97
N GLU A 209 -7.72 -20.11 -18.30
CA GLU A 209 -8.12 -21.40 -18.87
C GLU A 209 -9.62 -21.42 -19.20
N ASP A 210 -10.47 -20.94 -18.29
CA ASP A 210 -11.92 -20.84 -18.49
C ASP A 210 -12.30 -19.86 -19.61
N GLU A 211 -11.53 -18.79 -19.81
CA GLU A 211 -11.73 -17.83 -20.89
C GLU A 211 -11.25 -18.36 -22.26
N LEU A 212 -10.21 -19.19 -22.28
CA LEU A 212 -9.69 -19.82 -23.50
C LEU A 212 -10.51 -21.04 -23.96
N LEU A 213 -11.27 -21.67 -23.06
CA LEU A 213 -12.14 -22.82 -23.35
C LEU A 213 -13.59 -22.44 -23.71
N ARG A 214 -13.89 -21.15 -23.87
CA ARG A 214 -15.18 -20.62 -24.35
C ARG A 214 -15.07 -20.07 -25.77
#